data_AF-A0A2A2L5M6-F1
#
_entry.id   AF-A0A2A2L5M6-F1
#
_cell.length_a   1.000
_cell.length_b   1.000
_cell.length_c   1.000
_cell.angle_alpha   90.00
_cell.angle_beta   90.00
_cell.angle_gamma   90.00
#
_symmetry.space_group_name_H-M   'P 1'
#
loop_
_entity.id
_entity.type
_entity.pdbx_description
1 polymer ?
#
loop_
_entity_poly.entity_id
_entity_poly.type
_entity_poly.pdbx_seq_one_letter_code
_entity_poly.pdbx_strand_id
1 'polypeptide(L)'
;MAATQPTIRILYSDLDLAVYRRLASLTATVDDAKDDDEMSRRYVEQLNQIFPSMRWHCISGSNFSASVVAGPDSMAHFCVQSGNHKTAVLIFGSPTQKSV
;
A
#
# COMPACT_ATOMS: atom_id res chain seq x y z
N MET A 1 -25.95 1.53 -9.29
CA MET A 1 -25.40 2.49 -8.30
C MET A 1 -23.98 2.81 -8.76
N ALA A 2 -23.62 4.08 -8.93
CA ALA A 2 -22.27 4.44 -9.36
C ALA A 2 -21.28 4.07 -8.24
N ALA A 3 -20.34 3.17 -8.52
CA ALA A 3 -19.24 2.89 -7.60
C ALA A 3 -18.35 4.14 -7.57
N THR A 4 -18.42 4.90 -6.47
CA THR A 4 -17.55 6.04 -6.25
C THR A 4 -16.12 5.53 -6.18
N GLN A 5 -15.24 5.96 -7.08
CA GLN A 5 -13.84 5.54 -7.03
C GLN A 5 -13.21 5.98 -5.71
N PRO A 6 -12.41 5.11 -5.05
CA PRO A 6 -11.70 5.48 -3.84
C PRO A 6 -10.76 6.64 -4.12
N THR A 7 -10.77 7.64 -3.25
CA THR A 7 -9.85 8.77 -3.35
C THR A 7 -8.58 8.46 -2.57
N ILE A 8 -7.43 8.58 -3.24
CA ILE A 8 -6.11 8.39 -2.62
C ILE A 8 -5.51 9.76 -2.32
N ARG A 9 -5.11 9.98 -1.07
CA ARG A 9 -4.33 11.14 -0.66
C ARG A 9 -2.95 10.71 -0.18
N ILE A 10 -1.94 11.02 -0.97
CA ILE A 10 -0.54 10.69 -0.62
C ILE A 10 -0.06 11.65 0.47
N LEU A 11 0.51 11.07 1.53
CA LEU A 11 1.16 11.81 2.62
C LEU A 11 2.68 11.81 2.43
N TYR A 12 3.24 10.69 1.97
CA TYR A 12 4.65 10.52 1.63
C TYR A 12 4.79 9.42 0.57
N SER A 13 5.75 9.56 -0.35
CA SER A 13 6.11 8.49 -1.29
C SER A 13 7.56 8.62 -1.69
N ASP A 14 8.26 7.50 -1.61
CA ASP A 14 9.57 7.22 -2.18
C ASP A 14 9.42 5.90 -2.94
N LEU A 15 8.52 5.88 -3.92
CA LEU A 15 8.26 4.70 -4.75
C LEU A 15 8.86 4.92 -6.12
N ASP A 16 9.46 3.88 -6.68
CA ASP A 16 9.74 3.86 -8.11
C ASP A 16 8.45 4.12 -8.91
N LEU A 17 8.58 4.82 -10.04
CA LEU A 17 7.45 5.26 -10.85
C LEU A 17 6.59 4.09 -11.36
N ALA A 18 7.21 2.93 -11.63
CA ALA A 18 6.48 1.74 -12.05
C ALA A 18 5.64 1.17 -10.90
N VAL A 19 6.18 1.17 -9.67
CA VAL A 19 5.47 0.75 -8.47
C VAL A 19 4.31 1.70 -8.17
N TYR A 20 4.55 3.01 -8.25
CA TYR A 20 3.52 4.03 -8.04
C TYR A 20 2.32 3.86 -8.98
N ARG A 21 2.55 3.65 -10.28
CA ARG A 21 1.48 3.44 -11.26
C ARG A 21 0.66 2.18 -10.97
N ARG A 22 1.32 1.12 -10.49
CA ARG A 22 0.64 -0.12 -10.09
C ARG A 22 -0.16 0.07 -8.81
N LEU A 23 0.38 0.78 -7.83
CA LEU A 23 -0.32 1.08 -6.57
C LEU A 23 -1.67 1.77 -6.82
N ALA A 24 -1.68 2.81 -7.66
CA ALA A 24 -2.92 3.54 -7.97
C ALA A 24 -4.01 2.63 -8.57
N SER A 25 -3.59 1.65 -9.37
CA SER A 25 -4.51 0.64 -9.92
C SER A 25 -4.96 -0.37 -8.88
N LEU A 26 -4.07 -0.77 -7.97
CA LEU A 26 -4.37 -1.71 -6.88
C LEU A 26 -5.38 -1.12 -5.89
N THR A 27 -5.27 0.15 -5.53
CA THR A 27 -6.19 0.77 -4.58
C THR A 27 -7.65 0.72 -5.05
N ALA A 28 -7.90 0.80 -6.36
CA ALA A 28 -9.24 0.60 -6.91
C ALA A 28 -9.78 -0.83 -6.71
N THR A 29 -8.90 -1.82 -6.60
CA THR A 29 -9.24 -3.25 -6.39
C THR A 29 -9.27 -3.67 -4.92
N VAL A 30 -8.84 -2.80 -4.01
CA VAL A 30 -8.80 -3.06 -2.57
C VAL A 30 -9.91 -2.30 -1.84
N ASP A 31 -10.65 -1.46 -2.56
CA ASP A 31 -11.78 -0.68 -2.06
C ASP A 31 -12.94 -1.52 -1.49
N ASP A 32 -13.07 -2.77 -1.95
CA ASP A 32 -14.08 -3.74 -1.50
C ASP A 32 -13.60 -4.58 -0.30
N ALA A 33 -12.45 -4.28 0.30
CA ALA A 33 -11.99 -4.95 1.51
C ALA A 33 -12.97 -4.73 2.66
N LYS A 34 -13.26 -5.79 3.43
CA LYS A 34 -14.23 -5.74 4.54
C LYS A 34 -13.70 -5.04 5.77
N ASP A 35 -12.39 -5.10 5.98
CA ASP A 35 -11.68 -4.53 7.11
C ASP A 35 -10.24 -4.15 6.73
N ASP A 36 -9.57 -3.46 7.64
CA ASP A 36 -8.19 -2.99 7.45
C ASP A 36 -7.21 -4.18 7.26
N ASP A 37 -7.41 -5.31 7.94
CA ASP A 37 -6.54 -6.48 7.83
C ASP A 37 -6.60 -7.11 6.44
N GLU A 38 -7.81 -7.26 5.88
CA GLU A 38 -8.01 -7.73 4.51
C GLU A 38 -7.38 -6.78 3.49
N MET A 39 -7.53 -5.47 3.70
CA MET A 39 -6.90 -4.44 2.86
C MET A 39 -5.38 -4.60 2.86
N SER A 40 -4.75 -4.72 4.03
CA SER A 40 -3.31 -4.92 4.16
C SER A 40 -2.85 -6.21 3.48
N ARG A 41 -3.57 -7.32 3.68
CA ARG A 41 -3.24 -8.60 3.06
C ARG A 41 -3.28 -8.52 1.53
N ARG A 42 -4.32 -7.92 0.96
CA ARG A 42 -4.47 -7.77 -0.50
C ARG A 42 -3.34 -6.94 -1.11
N TYR A 43 -2.95 -5.82 -0.48
CA TYR A 43 -1.81 -5.03 -0.95
C TYR A 43 -0.52 -5.84 -0.97
N VAL A 44 -0.23 -6.56 0.12
CA VAL A 44 0.99 -7.38 0.25
C VAL A 44 1.01 -8.50 -0.79
N GLU A 45 -0.09 -9.23 -0.96
CA GLU A 45 -0.19 -10.32 -1.94
C GLU A 45 0.06 -9.82 -3.37
N GLN A 46 -0.59 -8.73 -3.76
CA GLN A 46 -0.45 -8.16 -5.10
C GLN A 46 0.96 -7.59 -5.35
N LEU A 47 1.52 -6.85 -4.38
CA LEU A 47 2.85 -6.26 -4.53
C LEU A 47 3.95 -7.34 -4.57
N ASN A 48 3.85 -8.39 -3.75
CA ASN A 48 4.79 -9.52 -3.80
C ASN A 48 4.72 -10.30 -5.13
N GLN A 49 3.55 -10.38 -5.76
CA GLN A 49 3.40 -10.99 -7.09
C GLN A 49 4.04 -10.14 -8.20
N ILE A 50 3.88 -8.82 -8.12
CA ILE A 50 4.38 -7.90 -9.16
C ILE A 50 5.90 -7.67 -9.02
N PHE A 51 6.40 -7.60 -7.78
CA PHE A 51 7.78 -7.24 -7.45
C PHE A 51 8.42 -8.28 -6.52
N PRO A 52 8.74 -9.50 -7.03
CA PRO A 52 9.22 -10.62 -6.21
C PRO A 52 10.63 -10.42 -5.63
N SER A 53 11.39 -9.44 -6.12
CA SER A 53 12.72 -9.07 -5.58
C SER A 53 12.65 -8.32 -4.24
N MET A 54 11.45 -7.96 -3.80
CA MET A 54 11.18 -7.29 -2.52
C MET A 54 10.17 -8.11 -1.72
N ARG A 55 10.31 -8.08 -0.39
CA ARG A 55 9.28 -8.52 0.53
C ARG A 55 8.50 -7.31 0.98
N TRP A 56 7.25 -7.22 0.56
CA TRP A 56 6.35 -6.12 0.88
C TRP A 56 5.66 -6.32 2.22
N HIS A 57 5.46 -5.20 2.91
CA HIS A 57 4.71 -5.09 4.16
C HIS A 57 3.67 -3.98 4.01
N CYS A 58 2.55 -4.12 4.71
CA CYS A 58 1.49 -3.14 4.74
C CYS A 58 0.97 -2.97 6.18
N ILE A 59 0.74 -1.74 6.58
CA ILE A 59 0.04 -1.36 7.80
C ILE A 59 -1.14 -0.49 7.37
N SER A 60 -2.34 -0.90 7.72
CA SER A 60 -3.58 -0.17 7.54
C SER A 60 -4.23 0.11 8.89
N GLY A 61 -4.86 1.26 9.02
CA GLY A 61 -5.62 1.60 10.21
C GLY A 61 -6.17 3.02 10.18
N SER A 62 -7.08 3.33 11.08
CA SER A 62 -7.63 4.68 11.23
C SER A 62 -6.59 5.71 11.70
N ASN A 63 -5.63 5.29 12.52
CA ASN A 63 -4.55 6.13 13.02
C ASN A 63 -3.39 5.27 13.55
N PHE A 64 -2.16 5.52 13.07
CA PHE A 64 -0.95 4.85 13.57
C PHE A 64 0.28 5.74 13.40
N SER A 65 1.35 5.38 14.12
CA SER A 65 2.69 5.91 13.94
C SER A 65 3.67 4.75 13.85
N ALA A 66 4.61 4.82 12.91
CA ALA A 66 5.59 3.77 12.66
C ALA A 66 6.94 4.38 12.27
N SER A 67 8.02 3.78 12.79
CA SER A 67 9.38 4.03 12.35
C SER A 67 9.92 2.73 11.77
N VAL A 68 10.12 2.70 10.45
CA VAL A 68 10.50 1.50 9.70
C VAL A 68 11.74 1.76 8.84
N VAL A 69 12.48 0.70 8.55
CA VAL A 69 13.58 0.73 7.58
C VAL A 69 13.10 0.02 6.32
N ALA A 70 12.86 0.81 5.26
CA ALA A 70 12.46 0.31 3.95
C ALA A 70 13.67 0.14 3.03
N GLY A 71 13.52 -0.69 1.99
CA GLY A 71 14.44 -0.67 0.85
C GLY A 71 14.31 0.64 0.06
N PRO A 72 15.31 0.98 -0.76
CA PRO A 72 15.27 2.17 -1.60
C PRO A 72 14.06 2.11 -2.56
N ASP A 73 13.46 3.27 -2.84
CA ASP A 73 12.39 3.44 -3.82
C ASP A 73 11.17 2.51 -3.59
N SER A 74 10.92 2.12 -2.34
CA SER A 74 9.94 1.09 -1.99
C SER A 74 8.98 1.48 -0.87
N MET A 75 8.79 2.77 -0.56
CA MET A 75 7.93 3.22 0.56
C MET A 75 6.85 4.20 0.13
N ALA A 76 5.62 4.03 0.61
CA ALA A 76 4.57 5.03 0.51
C ALA A 76 3.64 5.03 1.72
N HIS A 77 3.24 6.23 2.13
CA HIS A 77 2.22 6.48 3.14
C HIS A 77 1.12 7.34 2.52
N PHE A 78 -0.12 6.85 2.58
CA PHE A 78 -1.27 7.52 1.98
C PHE A 78 -2.54 7.22 2.76
N CYS A 79 -3.59 8.01 2.53
CA CYS A 79 -4.93 7.71 2.99
C CYS A 79 -5.79 7.25 1.82
N VAL A 80 -6.58 6.21 2.03
CA VAL A 80 -7.66 5.79 1.14
C VAL A 80 -8.97 6.25 1.76
N GLN A 81 -9.80 6.93 0.98
CA GLN A 81 -11.15 7.31 1.38
C GLN A 81 -12.18 6.61 0.47
N SER A 82 -13.00 5.77 1.09
CA SER A 82 -14.14 5.09 0.47
C SER A 82 -15.41 5.40 1.23
N GLY A 83 -16.32 6.15 0.61
CA GLY A 83 -17.51 6.66 1.30
C GLY A 83 -17.15 7.44 2.57
N ASN A 84 -17.61 6.93 3.72
CA ASN A 84 -17.36 7.51 5.05
C ASN A 84 -16.17 6.88 5.78
N HIS A 85 -15.46 5.94 5.17
CA HIS A 85 -14.33 5.24 5.79
C HIS A 85 -13.04 5.82 5.23
N LYS A 86 -12.16 6.23 6.15
CA LYS A 86 -10.84 6.77 5.84
C LYS A 86 -9.81 5.93 6.57
N THR A 87 -8.99 5.23 5.79
CA THR A 87 -7.93 4.37 6.31
C THR A 87 -6.58 4.95 5.90
N ALA A 88 -5.69 5.14 6.87
CA ALA A 88 -4.28 5.39 6.59
C ALA A 88 -3.62 4.06 6.20
N VAL A 89 -2.74 4.10 5.21
CA VAL A 89 -2.06 2.93 4.66
C VAL A 89 -0.58 3.28 4.49
N LEU A 90 0.28 2.49 5.13
CA LEU A 90 1.73 2.51 4.95
C LEU A 90 2.15 1.21 4.28
N ILE A 91 2.76 1.31 3.10
CA ILE A 91 3.43 0.20 2.43
C ILE A 91 4.93 0.42 2.39
N PHE A 92 5.69 -0.66 2.56
CA PHE A 92 7.13 -0.61 2.38
C PHE A 92 7.69 -1.97 1.91
N GLY A 93 8.66 -1.92 1.01
CA GLY A 93 9.45 -3.07 0.58
C GLY A 93 10.67 -3.27 1.46
N SER A 94 11.10 -4.51 1.61
CA SER A 94 12.38 -4.89 2.21
C SER A 94 13.09 -5.87 1.27
N PRO A 95 14.39 -5.70 0.97
CA PRO A 95 15.09 -6.61 0.07
C PRO A 95 15.04 -8.06 0.56
N THR A 96 14.70 -9.00 -0.32
CA THR A 96 14.61 -10.44 0.05
C THR A 96 15.96 -11.14 0.15
N GLN A 97 17.05 -10.54 -0.34
CA GLN A 97 18.41 -11.09 -0.26
C GLN A 97 19.32 -10.27 0.64
N LYS A 98 20.04 -10.98 1.53
CA LYS A 98 21.37 -10.55 1.95
C LYS A 98 22.28 -10.64 0.73
N SER A 99 22.78 -9.51 0.25
CA SER A 99 24.01 -9.51 -0.55
C SER A 99 25.12 -10.07 0.36
N VAL A 100 25.53 -11.31 0.12
CA VAL A 100 26.82 -11.86 0.55
C VAL A 100 27.53 -12.32 -0.70
#